data_AF-A0A0L6CG07-F1
#
_entry.id   AF-A0A0L6CG07-F1
#
_cell.length_a   1.000
_cell.length_b   1.000
_cell.length_c   1.000
_cell.angle_alpha   90.00
_cell.angle_beta   90.00
_cell.angle_gamma   90.00
#
_symmetry.space_group_name_H-M   'P 1'
#
loop_
_entity.id
_entity.type
_entity.pdbx_description
1 polymer ?
#
loop_
_entity_poly.entity_id
_entity_poly.type
_entity_poly.pdbx_seq_one_letter_code
_entity_poly.pdbx_strand_id
1 'polypeptide(L)'
;MWSVPHGRRHTGRGRGVLGRVEYRRAQNRRSANWEGTMSDQFSGYAPQAGGYPADGGRPSYGQQWDAPAAQPSAQSLQGFVAALPPDADVVRPSEDFLTYAEGRMPAALVSLWREHGVGFYGDQRVAVLDPGAWMQVLQTWLGPDVTSVPIVATSFGHLYHYDQVGGQDRIQCLDPHFQSNTVVSNDLVEFFEEHLPGSGSHVSDLEGPRGGARQKLGRLETDEIYYFVPMLALGGTVSPDALAKGPGQEHLTQIHRSVGQTRG
;
A
#
# COMPACT_ATOMS: atom_id res chain seq x y z
N MET A 1 -26.89 38.25 48.28
CA MET A 1 -26.18 37.44 49.28
C MET A 1 -25.57 36.24 48.56
N TRP A 2 -24.23 36.27 48.34
CA TRP A 2 -23.26 35.16 48.20
C TRP A 2 -23.59 33.98 47.25
N SER A 3 -22.73 33.37 46.43
CA SER A 3 -21.30 33.48 46.06
C SER A 3 -21.08 32.56 44.84
N VAL A 4 -20.03 32.81 44.05
CA VAL A 4 -19.48 31.91 43.00
C VAL A 4 -18.65 30.78 43.69
N PRO A 5 -18.41 29.60 43.05
CA PRO A 5 -17.09 29.40 42.40
C PRO A 5 -17.07 28.48 41.15
N HIS A 6 -15.86 28.47 40.55
CA HIS A 6 -15.37 27.95 39.26
C HIS A 6 -15.60 26.48 38.86
N GLY A 7 -15.57 26.23 37.54
CA GLY A 7 -15.22 24.95 36.93
C GLY A 7 -14.33 25.12 35.68
N ARG A 8 -13.13 24.53 35.70
CA ARG A 8 -12.14 24.50 34.60
C ARG A 8 -12.49 23.46 33.52
N ARG A 9 -11.89 23.69 32.35
CA ARG A 9 -11.78 22.92 31.09
C ARG A 9 -11.81 21.38 31.19
N HIS A 10 -12.43 20.76 30.17
CA HIS A 10 -11.90 19.59 29.48
C HIS A 10 -12.31 19.63 27.99
N THR A 11 -11.33 19.80 27.12
CA THR A 11 -11.44 19.60 25.67
C THR A 11 -11.04 18.15 25.36
N GLY A 12 -11.90 17.39 24.69
CA GLY A 12 -11.61 16.00 24.31
C GLY A 12 -12.35 15.56 23.05
N ARG A 13 -11.56 15.31 22.01
CA ARG A 13 -11.71 14.33 20.90
C ARG A 13 -12.98 14.32 20.04
N GLY A 14 -12.74 14.42 18.72
CA GLY A 14 -13.74 14.05 17.72
C GLY A 14 -13.36 14.43 16.28
N ARG A 15 -12.19 14.03 15.77
CA ARG A 15 -11.91 14.04 14.32
C ARG A 15 -11.09 12.80 13.96
N GLY A 16 -11.70 11.90 13.20
CA GLY A 16 -11.11 10.64 12.76
C GLY A 16 -12.09 9.72 12.03
N VAL A 17 -13.41 9.95 12.16
CA VAL A 17 -14.43 9.05 11.59
C VAL A 17 -15.07 9.59 10.29
N LEU A 18 -14.89 10.87 9.96
CA LEU A 18 -15.61 11.52 8.85
C LEU A 18 -15.08 11.16 7.45
N GLY A 19 -13.80 10.79 7.29
CA GLY A 19 -13.24 10.41 5.98
C GLY A 19 -13.67 9.02 5.49
N ARG A 20 -13.92 8.07 6.42
CA ARG A 20 -14.22 6.67 6.09
C ARG A 20 -15.68 6.47 5.60
N VAL A 21 -16.58 7.40 5.94
CA VAL A 21 -18.01 7.32 5.61
C VAL A 21 -18.33 7.91 4.24
N GLU A 22 -17.59 8.93 3.78
CA GLU A 22 -17.79 9.50 2.44
C GLU A 22 -17.21 8.60 1.34
N TYR A 23 -16.07 7.94 1.59
CA TYR A 23 -15.46 6.95 0.69
C TYR A 23 -16.42 5.80 0.33
N ARG A 24 -17.01 5.17 1.36
CA ARG A 24 -17.97 4.06 1.18
C ARG A 24 -19.31 4.51 0.58
N ARG A 25 -19.72 5.78 0.77
CA ARG A 25 -20.96 6.34 0.18
C ARG A 25 -20.82 6.67 -1.31
N ALA A 26 -19.64 7.10 -1.76
CA ALA A 26 -19.36 7.33 -3.17
C ALA A 26 -19.31 6.01 -3.95
N GLN A 27 -18.72 4.96 -3.37
CA GLN A 27 -18.75 3.60 -3.92
C GLN A 27 -20.17 3.00 -3.90
N ASN A 28 -20.88 3.01 -2.76
CA ASN A 28 -22.21 2.39 -2.66
C ASN A 28 -23.30 3.01 -3.55
N ARG A 29 -23.22 4.31 -3.90
CA ARG A 29 -24.19 4.92 -4.82
C ARG A 29 -24.02 4.46 -6.28
N ARG A 30 -22.91 3.80 -6.63
CA ARG A 30 -22.65 3.32 -7.99
C ARG A 30 -22.52 1.80 -8.09
N SER A 31 -22.20 1.10 -6.98
CA SER A 31 -22.14 -0.37 -6.92
C SER A 31 -23.50 -1.08 -6.89
N ALA A 32 -24.59 -0.37 -6.56
CA ALA A 32 -25.94 -0.96 -6.39
C ALA A 32 -26.57 -1.58 -7.66
N ASN A 33 -25.89 -1.52 -8.81
CA ASN A 33 -26.38 -2.07 -10.08
C ASN A 33 -25.77 -3.43 -10.48
N TRP A 34 -24.92 -4.06 -9.64
CA TRP A 34 -24.11 -5.22 -10.08
C TRP A 34 -24.29 -6.53 -9.31
N GLU A 35 -25.03 -6.61 -8.20
CA GLU A 35 -25.15 -7.84 -7.38
C GLU A 35 -26.21 -8.86 -7.87
N GLY A 36 -26.40 -8.94 -9.19
CA GLY A 36 -27.55 -9.61 -9.79
C GLY A 36 -27.30 -10.97 -10.44
N THR A 37 -26.22 -11.72 -10.19
CA THR A 37 -26.16 -13.14 -10.61
C THR A 37 -24.96 -13.92 -10.06
N MET A 38 -25.25 -15.16 -9.61
CA MET A 38 -24.36 -16.31 -9.45
C MET A 38 -23.54 -16.45 -8.15
N SER A 39 -24.21 -16.99 -7.14
CA SER A 39 -23.61 -17.84 -6.10
C SER A 39 -23.93 -19.30 -6.39
N ASP A 40 -22.94 -20.19 -6.43
CA ASP A 40 -23.05 -21.51 -5.79
C ASP A 40 -21.73 -22.32 -5.83
N GLN A 41 -21.44 -22.96 -4.68
CA GLN A 41 -20.96 -24.34 -4.49
C GLN A 41 -19.47 -24.68 -4.15
N PHE A 42 -19.36 -25.36 -2.98
CA PHE A 42 -18.29 -26.22 -2.38
C PHE A 42 -16.98 -25.53 -1.93
N SER A 43 -16.52 -25.51 -0.66
CA SER A 43 -16.48 -26.43 0.51
C SER A 43 -15.52 -27.63 0.39
N GLY A 44 -14.45 -27.65 1.22
CA GLY A 44 -13.91 -28.88 1.79
C GLY A 44 -12.38 -29.05 1.84
N TYR A 45 -11.88 -29.21 3.08
CA TYR A 45 -10.74 -30.04 3.52
C TYR A 45 -9.28 -29.53 3.48
N ALA A 46 -8.67 -29.54 4.69
CA ALA A 46 -7.24 -29.65 4.99
C ALA A 46 -6.95 -31.08 5.54
N PRO A 47 -5.70 -31.60 5.61
CA PRO A 47 -4.91 -31.41 6.85
C PRO A 47 -3.35 -31.47 6.75
N GLN A 48 -2.69 -30.82 7.74
CA GLN A 48 -1.53 -31.17 8.65
C GLN A 48 -0.55 -32.34 8.31
N ALA A 49 0.71 -32.48 8.80
CA ALA A 49 1.61 -31.84 9.79
C ALA A 49 3.05 -32.46 9.76
N GLY A 50 4.04 -31.85 10.45
CA GLY A 50 5.27 -32.49 11.01
C GLY A 50 6.58 -31.73 10.73
N GLY A 51 7.57 -31.50 11.60
CA GLY A 51 7.81 -31.85 13.02
C GLY A 51 9.31 -32.10 13.35
N TYR A 52 10.02 -31.10 13.92
CA TYR A 52 11.16 -31.13 14.89
C TYR A 52 12.59 -31.69 14.50
N PRO A 53 13.68 -31.56 15.31
CA PRO A 53 14.62 -30.41 15.34
C PRO A 53 16.15 -30.75 15.53
N ALA A 54 16.97 -29.70 15.73
CA ALA A 54 18.10 -29.54 16.68
C ALA A 54 19.57 -29.96 16.40
N ASP A 55 20.44 -29.02 16.83
CA ASP A 55 21.85 -29.08 17.28
C ASP A 55 22.98 -29.08 16.23
N GLY A 56 24.09 -28.32 16.33
CA GLY A 56 24.56 -27.35 17.32
C GLY A 56 26.00 -26.91 16.95
N GLY A 57 26.38 -25.65 17.21
CA GLY A 57 27.79 -25.17 17.16
C GLY A 57 28.01 -23.78 16.55
N ARG A 58 28.26 -22.77 17.40
CA ARG A 58 28.69 -21.39 17.02
C ARG A 58 30.21 -21.21 17.25
N PRO A 59 30.91 -20.38 16.46
CA PRO A 59 32.11 -19.69 16.90
C PRO A 59 31.84 -18.23 17.32
N SER A 60 32.72 -17.75 18.18
CA SER A 60 32.70 -16.54 19.01
C SER A 60 33.40 -15.34 18.36
N TYR A 61 32.83 -14.14 18.50
CA TYR A 61 33.60 -12.88 18.54
C TYR A 61 33.02 -11.91 19.58
N GLY A 62 33.89 -11.52 20.52
CA GLY A 62 34.06 -10.16 21.06
C GLY A 62 32.84 -9.44 21.63
N GLN A 63 32.71 -9.47 22.95
CA GLN A 63 31.86 -8.52 23.70
C GLN A 63 32.35 -7.08 23.54
N GLN A 64 31.43 -6.15 23.24
CA GLN A 64 31.25 -4.88 23.95
C GLN A 64 30.13 -4.04 23.29
N TRP A 65 28.88 -4.39 23.57
CA TRP A 65 27.70 -3.50 23.48
C TRP A 65 26.65 -4.02 24.46
N ASP A 66 26.74 -3.61 25.73
CA ASP A 66 25.71 -3.90 26.73
C ASP A 66 24.51 -2.95 26.53
N ALA A 67 23.73 -3.27 25.51
CA ALA A 67 22.29 -3.15 25.47
C ALA A 67 21.84 -4.15 24.40
N PRO A 68 20.91 -5.08 24.66
CA PRO A 68 20.35 -5.83 23.56
C PRO A 68 19.68 -4.80 22.64
N ALA A 69 20.27 -4.58 21.45
CA ALA A 69 19.45 -4.28 20.30
C ALA A 69 18.37 -5.37 20.35
N ALA A 70 17.12 -4.96 20.59
CA ALA A 70 16.00 -5.87 20.55
C ALA A 70 16.20 -6.74 19.31
N GLN A 71 16.35 -8.05 19.51
CA GLN A 71 16.52 -8.99 18.42
C GLN A 71 15.46 -8.63 17.38
N PRO A 72 15.78 -8.50 16.09
CA PRO A 72 14.73 -8.35 15.11
C PRO A 72 13.90 -9.62 15.25
N SER A 73 12.73 -9.52 15.88
CA SER A 73 11.64 -10.38 15.52
C SER A 73 11.50 -10.11 14.02
N ALA A 74 12.12 -10.97 13.20
CA ALA A 74 11.94 -10.96 11.76
C ALA A 74 10.48 -11.32 11.55
N GLN A 75 9.61 -10.34 11.73
CA GLN A 75 8.21 -10.42 11.40
C GLN A 75 8.21 -10.55 9.89
N SER A 76 8.14 -11.80 9.45
CA SER A 76 8.24 -12.16 8.05
C SER A 76 6.95 -11.76 7.35
N LEU A 77 7.05 -11.14 6.18
CA LEU A 77 5.89 -10.77 5.36
C LEU A 77 5.31 -11.99 4.58
N GLN A 78 5.29 -13.15 5.23
CA GLN A 78 4.93 -14.43 4.60
C GLN A 78 3.43 -14.54 4.33
N GLY A 79 2.56 -14.00 5.20
CA GLY A 79 1.12 -13.99 4.95
C GLY A 79 0.78 -13.09 3.77
N PHE A 80 1.46 -11.95 3.64
CA PHE A 80 1.40 -11.12 2.44
C PHE A 80 1.81 -11.91 1.19
N VAL A 81 2.98 -12.54 1.19
CA VAL A 81 3.47 -13.33 0.04
C VAL A 81 2.54 -14.51 -0.29
N ALA A 82 1.93 -15.14 0.72
CA ALA A 82 0.97 -16.22 0.49
C ALA A 82 -0.34 -15.71 -0.13
N ALA A 83 -0.83 -14.54 0.33
CA ALA A 83 -2.08 -13.95 -0.17
C ALA A 83 -1.91 -13.28 -1.55
N LEU A 84 -0.75 -12.66 -1.78
CA LEU A 84 -0.37 -11.95 -2.99
C LEU A 84 1.05 -12.41 -3.38
N PRO A 85 1.21 -13.57 -4.05
CA PRO A 85 2.53 -14.09 -4.41
C PRO A 85 3.23 -13.22 -5.47
N PRO A 86 4.57 -13.18 -5.49
CA PRO A 86 5.29 -12.47 -6.55
C PRO A 86 4.92 -13.02 -7.94
N ASP A 87 4.68 -12.12 -8.89
CA ASP A 87 4.51 -12.47 -10.29
C ASP A 87 5.86 -12.91 -10.91
N ALA A 88 5.83 -13.52 -12.09
CA ALA A 88 7.01 -14.10 -12.71
C ALA A 88 8.11 -13.08 -13.10
N ASP A 89 7.73 -11.80 -13.22
CA ASP A 89 8.57 -10.69 -13.66
C ASP A 89 9.14 -9.84 -12.51
N VAL A 90 9.01 -10.29 -11.26
CA VAL A 90 9.70 -9.64 -10.14
C VAL A 90 11.21 -9.68 -10.32
N VAL A 91 11.86 -8.57 -10.02
CA VAL A 91 13.32 -8.39 -10.13
C VAL A 91 13.88 -8.22 -8.74
N ARG A 92 14.92 -8.98 -8.41
CA ARG A 92 15.66 -8.75 -7.17
C ARG A 92 16.46 -7.44 -7.29
N PRO A 93 16.32 -6.49 -6.34
CA PRO A 93 17.19 -5.32 -6.29
C PRO A 93 18.67 -5.69 -6.13
N SER A 94 19.57 -4.79 -6.51
CA SER A 94 21.01 -5.03 -6.33
C SER A 94 21.40 -5.11 -4.84
N GLU A 95 22.49 -5.81 -4.54
CA GLU A 95 23.02 -5.87 -3.17
C GLU A 95 23.43 -4.48 -2.64
N ASP A 96 23.89 -3.59 -3.52
CA ASP A 96 24.19 -2.20 -3.16
C ASP A 96 22.93 -1.46 -2.69
N PHE A 97 21.80 -1.65 -3.38
CA PHE A 97 20.52 -1.10 -2.97
C PHE A 97 20.04 -1.69 -1.64
N LEU A 98 20.12 -3.02 -1.49
CA LEU A 98 19.69 -3.69 -0.26
C LEU A 98 20.52 -3.25 0.95
N THR A 99 21.84 -3.14 0.79
CA THR A 99 22.76 -2.63 1.81
C THR A 99 22.48 -1.16 2.14
N TYR A 100 22.15 -0.34 1.14
CA TYR A 100 21.74 1.03 1.37
C TYR A 100 20.44 1.12 2.18
N ALA A 101 19.47 0.26 1.88
CA ALA A 101 18.18 0.21 2.56
C ALA A 101 18.29 -0.29 4.02
N GLU A 102 19.29 -1.12 4.33
CA GLU A 102 19.55 -1.57 5.70
C GLU A 102 19.77 -0.38 6.66
N GLY A 103 19.05 -0.39 7.77
CA GLY A 103 19.06 0.69 8.76
C GLY A 103 18.27 1.95 8.36
N ARG A 104 17.68 1.99 7.15
CA ARG A 104 16.82 3.10 6.68
C ARG A 104 15.36 2.67 6.50
N MET A 105 15.14 1.42 6.11
CA MET A 105 13.83 0.82 5.96
C MET A 105 13.63 -0.29 7.01
N PRO A 106 12.37 -0.63 7.35
CA PRO A 106 12.12 -1.74 8.26
C PRO A 106 12.71 -3.05 7.74
N ALA A 107 13.29 -3.84 8.64
CA ALA A 107 13.95 -5.10 8.29
C ALA A 107 13.04 -6.08 7.54
N ALA A 108 11.74 -6.10 7.86
CA ALA A 108 10.74 -6.93 7.18
C ALA A 108 10.61 -6.59 5.68
N LEU A 109 10.60 -5.29 5.34
CA LEU A 109 10.53 -4.83 3.95
C LEU A 109 11.82 -5.11 3.18
N VAL A 110 12.99 -4.88 3.81
CA VAL A 110 14.28 -5.21 3.19
C VAL A 110 14.39 -6.72 2.93
N SER A 111 13.89 -7.54 3.85
CA SER A 111 13.84 -9.00 3.69
C SER A 111 12.91 -9.41 2.53
N LEU A 112 11.73 -8.80 2.42
CA LEU A 112 10.83 -9.00 1.29
C LEU A 112 11.50 -8.68 -0.05
N TRP A 113 12.17 -7.53 -0.17
CA TRP A 113 12.89 -7.16 -1.39
C TRP A 113 14.03 -8.14 -1.73
N ARG A 114 14.78 -8.58 -0.73
CA ARG A 114 15.88 -9.54 -0.92
C ARG A 114 15.38 -10.91 -1.35
N GLU A 115 14.34 -11.41 -0.70
CA GLU A 115 13.85 -12.78 -0.90
C GLU A 115 12.93 -12.90 -2.11
N HIS A 116 12.04 -11.92 -2.32
CA HIS A 116 10.95 -11.98 -3.29
C HIS A 116 11.03 -10.91 -4.39
N GLY A 117 11.88 -9.90 -4.25
CA GLY A 117 12.11 -8.87 -5.27
C GLY A 117 11.08 -7.74 -5.28
N VAL A 118 11.22 -6.85 -6.27
CA VAL A 118 10.30 -5.75 -6.58
C VAL A 118 9.62 -6.02 -7.92
N GLY A 119 8.41 -5.52 -8.13
CA GLY A 119 7.58 -5.81 -9.29
C GLY A 119 6.16 -6.17 -8.88
N PHE A 120 5.40 -6.79 -9.79
CA PHE A 120 4.01 -7.16 -9.52
C PHE A 120 3.87 -8.35 -8.57
N TYR A 121 2.82 -8.30 -7.75
CA TYR A 121 2.42 -9.35 -6.82
C TYR A 121 0.91 -9.58 -6.94
N GLY A 122 0.51 -10.82 -6.70
CA GLY A 122 -0.87 -11.25 -6.65
C GLY A 122 -1.57 -11.12 -7.99
N ASP A 123 -0.92 -11.49 -9.09
CA ASP A 123 -1.47 -11.42 -10.44
C ASP A 123 -1.77 -9.96 -10.85
N GLN A 124 -0.75 -9.11 -10.68
CA GLN A 124 -0.79 -7.65 -10.95
C GLN A 124 -1.86 -6.91 -10.13
N ARG A 125 -2.09 -7.31 -8.88
CA ARG A 125 -2.97 -6.57 -7.96
C ARG A 125 -2.27 -5.35 -7.41
N VAL A 126 -1.05 -5.57 -6.94
CA VAL A 126 -0.14 -4.55 -6.43
C VAL A 126 1.24 -4.73 -7.05
N ALA A 127 2.03 -3.67 -7.04
CA ALA A 127 3.45 -3.70 -7.30
C ALA A 127 4.20 -3.30 -6.02
N VAL A 128 5.16 -4.14 -5.59
CA VAL A 128 6.17 -3.73 -4.61
C VAL A 128 7.21 -2.92 -5.36
N LEU A 129 7.43 -1.68 -4.93
CA LEU A 129 8.13 -0.68 -5.74
C LEU A 129 9.63 -0.67 -5.46
N ASP A 130 10.41 -0.34 -6.49
CA ASP A 130 11.73 0.26 -6.32
C ASP A 130 11.52 1.74 -5.91
N PRO A 131 11.91 2.15 -4.70
CA PRO A 131 11.78 3.53 -4.27
C PRO A 131 12.50 4.53 -5.17
N GLY A 132 13.64 4.17 -5.76
CA GLY A 132 14.42 5.03 -6.63
C GLY A 132 13.65 5.42 -7.90
N ALA A 133 12.84 4.50 -8.43
CA ALA A 133 12.03 4.73 -9.63
C ALA A 133 10.77 5.58 -9.34
N TRP A 134 10.23 5.52 -8.11
CA TRP A 134 8.94 6.13 -7.78
C TRP A 134 9.04 7.39 -6.90
N MET A 135 10.22 7.71 -6.35
CA MET A 135 10.42 8.87 -5.47
C MET A 135 10.02 10.21 -6.13
N GLN A 136 10.31 10.37 -7.42
CA GLN A 136 9.97 11.61 -8.14
C GLN A 136 8.45 11.85 -8.20
N VAL A 137 7.65 10.77 -8.22
CA VAL A 137 6.19 10.88 -8.14
C VAL A 137 5.79 11.45 -6.79
N LEU A 138 6.29 10.92 -5.67
CA LEU A 138 5.99 11.47 -4.35
C LEU A 138 6.42 12.93 -4.22
N GLN A 139 7.62 13.29 -4.70
CA GLN A 139 8.11 14.67 -4.66
C GLN A 139 7.23 15.62 -5.47
N THR A 140 6.69 15.16 -6.61
CA THR A 140 5.75 15.95 -7.41
C THR A 140 4.47 16.25 -6.62
N TRP A 141 3.94 15.26 -5.90
CA TRP A 141 2.64 15.38 -5.25
C TRP A 141 2.69 15.99 -3.85
N LEU A 142 3.75 15.72 -3.09
CA LEU A 142 3.88 16.07 -1.67
C LEU A 142 4.94 17.15 -1.42
N GLY A 143 5.68 17.56 -2.46
CA GLY A 143 6.75 18.55 -2.40
C GLY A 143 8.14 17.92 -2.34
N PRO A 144 9.18 18.68 -2.72
CA PRO A 144 10.55 18.17 -2.84
C PRO A 144 11.17 17.71 -1.51
N ASP A 145 10.65 18.23 -0.39
CA ASP A 145 11.14 17.93 0.96
C ASP A 145 10.43 16.70 1.59
N VAL A 146 9.65 15.95 0.82
CA VAL A 146 9.01 14.72 1.29
C VAL A 146 10.08 13.72 1.75
N THR A 147 9.92 13.21 2.97
CA THR A 147 10.85 12.25 3.59
C THR A 147 10.36 10.81 3.54
N SER A 148 9.10 10.60 3.14
CA SER A 148 8.53 9.27 3.01
C SER A 148 8.98 8.59 1.72
N VAL A 149 8.96 7.26 1.76
CA VAL A 149 9.52 6.38 0.73
C VAL A 149 8.37 5.60 0.09
N PRO A 150 8.22 5.57 -1.25
CA PRO A 150 7.18 4.78 -1.89
C PRO A 150 7.52 3.30 -1.76
N ILE A 151 6.52 2.48 -1.38
CA ILE A 151 6.73 1.06 -1.08
C ILE A 151 5.84 0.13 -1.90
N VAL A 152 4.60 0.53 -2.18
CA VAL A 152 3.63 -0.29 -2.91
C VAL A 152 2.75 0.60 -3.78
N ALA A 153 2.43 0.18 -5.00
CA ALA A 153 1.33 0.75 -5.78
C ALA A 153 0.26 -0.30 -6.06
N THR A 154 -1.02 0.09 -6.11
CA THR A 154 -2.05 -0.77 -6.72
C THR A 154 -1.96 -0.70 -8.24
N SER A 155 -2.58 -1.66 -8.93
CA SER A 155 -2.75 -1.63 -10.40
C SER A 155 -3.54 -0.44 -10.94
N PHE A 156 -4.14 0.41 -10.09
CA PHE A 156 -4.77 1.67 -10.45
C PHE A 156 -4.03 2.91 -9.91
N GLY A 157 -2.81 2.75 -9.38
CA GLY A 157 -1.96 3.87 -9.00
C GLY A 157 -2.25 4.49 -7.63
N HIS A 158 -3.06 3.87 -6.75
CA HIS A 158 -2.97 4.20 -5.33
C HIS A 158 -1.56 3.91 -4.85
N LEU A 159 -0.83 4.94 -4.41
CA LEU A 159 0.59 4.87 -4.07
C LEU A 159 0.74 4.89 -2.56
N TYR A 160 1.17 3.77 -1.99
CA TYR A 160 1.48 3.65 -0.59
C TYR A 160 2.94 4.03 -0.32
N HIS A 161 3.16 4.86 0.68
CA HIS A 161 4.46 5.35 1.08
C HIS A 161 4.63 5.32 2.60
N TYR A 162 5.88 5.15 3.03
CA TYR A 162 6.27 4.86 4.40
C TYR A 162 7.19 5.94 4.95
N ASP A 163 6.97 6.33 6.20
CA ASP A 163 7.97 7.00 7.02
C ASP A 163 7.84 6.62 8.51
N GLN A 164 8.61 7.30 9.35
CA GLN A 164 8.51 7.18 10.80
C GLN A 164 8.25 8.53 11.44
N VAL A 165 7.32 8.56 12.39
CA VAL A 165 7.00 9.75 13.20
C VAL A 165 7.07 9.39 14.66
N GLY A 166 7.99 10.00 15.40
CA GLY A 166 8.16 9.72 16.83
C GLY A 166 8.59 8.28 17.13
N GLY A 167 9.34 7.65 16.21
CA GLY A 167 9.78 6.25 16.33
C GLY A 167 8.67 5.22 16.11
N GLN A 168 7.55 5.62 15.50
CA GLN A 168 6.47 4.73 15.09
C GLN A 168 6.36 4.75 13.58
N ASP A 169 6.05 3.59 13.00
CA ASP A 169 5.78 3.47 11.58
C ASP A 169 4.55 4.30 11.19
N ARG A 170 4.55 4.79 9.96
CA ARG A 170 3.40 5.44 9.36
C ARG A 170 3.35 5.12 7.87
N ILE A 171 2.25 4.50 7.47
CA ILE A 171 1.97 4.14 6.09
C ILE A 171 0.83 5.00 5.62
N GLN A 172 1.04 5.67 4.49
CA GLN A 172 0.10 6.60 3.90
C GLN A 172 -0.25 6.15 2.49
N CYS A 173 -1.49 6.37 2.08
CA CYS A 173 -1.95 6.15 0.73
C CYS A 173 -2.19 7.51 0.05
N LEU A 174 -1.40 7.81 -0.97
CA LEU A 174 -1.67 8.84 -1.95
C LEU A 174 -2.65 8.27 -2.99
N ASP A 175 -3.87 8.83 -3.01
CA ASP A 175 -4.90 8.52 -3.99
C ASP A 175 -4.91 9.63 -5.07
N PRO A 176 -4.41 9.34 -6.28
CA PRO A 176 -4.34 10.33 -7.34
C PRO A 176 -5.72 10.66 -7.93
N HIS A 177 -6.68 9.75 -7.85
CA HIS A 177 -8.02 9.91 -8.43
C HIS A 177 -8.85 10.93 -7.65
N PHE A 178 -8.67 10.96 -6.33
CA PHE A 178 -9.39 11.87 -5.42
C PHE A 178 -8.51 12.97 -4.82
N GLN A 179 -7.25 13.10 -5.26
CA GLN A 179 -6.32 14.15 -4.82
C GLN A 179 -6.13 14.16 -3.29
N SER A 180 -6.01 12.98 -2.69
CA SER A 180 -5.94 12.84 -1.24
C SER A 180 -4.72 12.04 -0.80
N ASN A 181 -4.25 12.28 0.43
CA ASN A 181 -3.19 11.51 1.05
C ASN A 181 -3.58 11.23 2.50
N THR A 182 -3.72 9.96 2.87
CA THR A 182 -4.26 9.56 4.19
C THR A 182 -3.40 8.49 4.85
N VAL A 183 -3.29 8.54 6.17
CA VAL A 183 -2.63 7.47 6.94
C VAL A 183 -3.56 6.25 6.95
N VAL A 184 -3.06 5.11 6.49
CA VAL A 184 -3.81 3.85 6.41
C VAL A 184 -3.39 2.84 7.49
N SER A 185 -2.14 2.92 7.95
CA SER A 185 -1.62 2.08 9.03
C SER A 185 -0.47 2.80 9.76
N ASN A 186 -0.21 2.37 11.00
CA ASN A 186 0.90 2.81 11.85
C ASN A 186 1.84 1.65 12.21
N ASP A 187 1.77 0.54 11.49
CA ASP A 187 2.61 -0.65 11.65
C ASP A 187 2.83 -1.28 10.26
N LEU A 188 4.09 -1.37 9.83
CA LEU A 188 4.41 -1.89 8.50
C LEU A 188 3.95 -3.35 8.33
N VAL A 189 4.08 -4.17 9.37
CA VAL A 189 3.76 -5.59 9.28
C VAL A 189 2.26 -5.78 9.24
N GLU A 190 1.48 -5.09 10.09
CA GLU A 190 0.01 -5.09 9.98
C GLU A 190 -0.45 -4.59 8.60
N PHE A 191 0.21 -3.58 8.04
CA PHE A 191 -0.12 -3.08 6.71
C PHE A 191 0.02 -4.17 5.63
N PHE A 192 1.13 -4.93 5.61
CA PHE A 192 1.36 -5.97 4.62
C PHE A 192 0.55 -7.24 4.89
N GLU A 193 0.52 -7.70 6.13
CA GLU A 193 -0.09 -8.98 6.52
C GLU A 193 -1.61 -8.93 6.60
N GLU A 194 -2.17 -7.80 7.02
CA GLU A 194 -3.61 -7.68 7.30
C GLU A 194 -4.29 -6.66 6.39
N HIS A 195 -3.75 -5.43 6.28
CA HIS A 195 -4.42 -4.35 5.56
C HIS A 195 -4.46 -4.60 4.05
N LEU A 196 -3.32 -4.81 3.39
CA LEU A 196 -3.23 -4.98 1.93
C LEU A 196 -4.10 -6.15 1.41
N PRO A 197 -3.97 -7.39 1.94
CA PRO A 197 -4.79 -8.52 1.51
C PRO A 197 -6.21 -8.50 2.06
N GLY A 198 -6.51 -7.64 3.04
CA GLY A 198 -7.79 -7.57 3.71
C GLY A 198 -8.94 -7.09 2.81
N SER A 199 -10.15 -7.55 3.11
CA SER A 199 -11.38 -7.23 2.33
C SER A 199 -11.81 -5.76 2.41
N GLY A 200 -11.19 -4.96 3.27
CA GLY A 200 -11.44 -3.52 3.40
C GLY A 200 -10.40 -2.64 2.72
N SER A 201 -9.50 -3.23 1.93
CA SER A 201 -8.39 -2.54 1.28
C SER A 201 -8.76 -1.97 -0.08
N HIS A 202 -7.98 -1.02 -0.57
CA HIS A 202 -8.12 -0.56 -1.96
C HIS A 202 -7.88 -1.69 -2.96
N VAL A 203 -7.06 -2.70 -2.63
CA VAL A 203 -6.85 -3.86 -3.51
C VAL A 203 -8.16 -4.62 -3.70
N SER A 204 -8.87 -4.90 -2.61
CA SER A 204 -10.18 -5.57 -2.64
C SER A 204 -11.22 -4.77 -3.44
N ASP A 205 -11.30 -3.45 -3.21
CA ASP A 205 -12.23 -2.57 -3.92
C ASP A 205 -11.97 -2.50 -5.43
N LEU A 206 -10.74 -2.77 -5.85
CA LEU A 206 -10.30 -2.71 -7.25
C LEU A 206 -10.47 -4.03 -8.02
N GLU A 207 -10.86 -5.14 -7.39
CA GLU A 207 -10.95 -6.44 -8.10
C GLU A 207 -11.91 -6.40 -9.30
N GLY A 208 -13.09 -5.78 -9.14
CA GLY A 208 -14.06 -5.61 -10.23
C GLY A 208 -13.50 -4.75 -11.39
N PRO A 209 -13.10 -3.49 -11.12
CA PRO A 209 -12.46 -2.64 -12.12
C PRO A 209 -11.23 -3.27 -12.80
N ARG A 210 -10.36 -3.93 -12.04
CA ARG A 210 -9.17 -4.62 -12.54
C ARG A 210 -9.54 -5.78 -13.46
N GLY A 211 -10.54 -6.59 -13.09
CA GLY A 211 -11.04 -7.66 -13.94
C GLY A 211 -11.50 -7.14 -15.30
N GLY A 212 -12.30 -6.07 -15.31
CA GLY A 212 -12.76 -5.43 -16.55
C GLY A 212 -11.61 -4.81 -17.37
N ALA A 213 -10.69 -4.11 -16.71
CA ALA A 213 -9.53 -3.50 -17.37
C ALA A 213 -8.64 -4.56 -18.02
N ARG A 214 -8.36 -5.65 -17.30
CA ARG A 214 -7.52 -6.73 -17.80
C ARG A 214 -8.17 -7.51 -18.93
N GLN A 215 -9.49 -7.73 -18.88
CA GLN A 215 -10.23 -8.34 -19.99
C GLN A 215 -10.15 -7.48 -21.27
N LYS A 216 -10.23 -6.15 -21.11
CA LYS A 216 -10.27 -5.21 -22.25
C LYS A 216 -8.88 -4.85 -22.79
N LEU A 217 -7.91 -4.66 -21.91
CA LEU A 217 -6.61 -4.05 -22.21
C LEU A 217 -5.43 -5.04 -22.10
N GLY A 218 -5.67 -6.25 -21.61
CA GLY A 218 -4.62 -7.22 -21.33
C GLY A 218 -3.86 -6.93 -20.03
N ARG A 219 -2.77 -7.67 -19.80
CA ARG A 219 -1.88 -7.50 -18.64
C ARG A 219 -1.14 -6.17 -18.69
N LEU A 220 -0.72 -5.69 -17.53
CA LEU A 220 0.20 -4.54 -17.40
C LEU A 220 1.62 -4.96 -17.75
N GLU A 221 2.37 -4.09 -18.42
CA GLU A 221 3.84 -4.17 -18.48
C GLU A 221 4.44 -3.58 -17.20
N THR A 222 5.76 -3.74 -17.01
CA THR A 222 6.47 -3.16 -15.86
C THR A 222 6.17 -1.67 -15.70
N ASP A 223 5.87 -1.26 -14.48
CA ASP A 223 5.49 0.11 -14.08
C ASP A 223 4.22 0.68 -14.75
N GLU A 224 3.47 -0.09 -15.53
CA GLU A 224 2.16 0.35 -16.01
C GLU A 224 1.09 0.29 -14.91
N ILE A 225 0.07 1.12 -15.06
CA ILE A 225 -1.18 1.02 -14.30
C ILE A 225 -2.38 1.07 -15.25
N TYR A 226 -3.53 0.58 -14.81
CA TYR A 226 -4.82 0.92 -15.40
C TYR A 226 -5.29 2.27 -14.88
N TYR A 227 -5.94 3.05 -15.72
CA TYR A 227 -6.48 4.36 -15.36
C TYR A 227 -7.67 4.75 -16.23
N PHE A 228 -8.27 5.90 -15.93
CA PHE A 228 -9.43 6.43 -16.63
C PHE A 228 -9.08 7.64 -17.49
N VAL A 229 -9.63 7.70 -18.70
CA VAL A 229 -9.56 8.82 -19.63
C VAL A 229 -10.98 9.24 -20.01
N PRO A 230 -11.44 10.45 -19.67
CA PRO A 230 -10.73 11.49 -18.92
C PRO A 230 -10.38 11.09 -17.48
N MET A 231 -9.36 11.72 -16.90
CA MET A 231 -8.94 11.48 -15.51
C MET A 231 -10.10 11.73 -14.54
N LEU A 232 -10.27 10.86 -13.54
CA LEU A 232 -11.34 11.01 -12.54
C LEU A 232 -11.25 12.35 -11.79
N ALA A 233 -10.03 12.78 -11.46
CA ALA A 233 -9.76 14.06 -10.81
C ALA A 233 -10.21 15.29 -11.64
N LEU A 234 -10.46 15.12 -12.95
CA LEU A 234 -10.91 16.15 -13.88
C LEU A 234 -12.36 15.91 -14.36
N GLY A 235 -13.15 15.15 -13.58
CA GLY A 235 -14.56 14.87 -13.89
C GLY A 235 -14.80 13.66 -14.79
N GLY A 236 -13.79 12.81 -14.98
CA GLY A 236 -13.92 11.51 -15.62
C GLY A 236 -14.93 10.59 -14.92
N THR A 237 -15.30 9.50 -15.59
CA THR A 237 -16.23 8.52 -15.06
C THR A 237 -15.58 7.14 -14.94
N VAL A 238 -15.98 6.40 -13.92
CA VAL A 238 -15.65 4.98 -13.80
C VAL A 238 -16.56 4.23 -14.78
N SER A 239 -16.01 3.90 -15.95
CA SER A 239 -16.69 3.17 -17.03
C SER A 239 -15.70 2.27 -17.76
N PRO A 240 -16.10 1.07 -18.22
CA PRO A 240 -15.26 0.23 -19.07
C PRO A 240 -14.73 0.97 -20.30
N ASP A 241 -15.52 1.88 -20.88
CA ASP A 241 -15.15 2.65 -22.07
C ASP A 241 -14.09 3.71 -21.82
N ALA A 242 -13.96 4.15 -20.57
CA ALA A 242 -12.97 5.13 -20.15
C ALA A 242 -11.63 4.49 -19.73
N LEU A 243 -11.53 3.16 -19.70
CA LEU A 243 -10.31 2.47 -19.27
C LEU A 243 -9.19 2.58 -20.30
N ALA A 244 -8.00 2.90 -19.80
CA ALA A 244 -6.73 2.85 -20.52
C ALA A 244 -5.64 2.25 -19.61
N LYS A 245 -4.47 1.96 -20.17
CA LYS A 245 -3.27 1.58 -19.42
C LYS A 245 -2.04 2.26 -20.02
N GLY A 246 -0.99 2.37 -19.22
CA GLY A 246 0.27 3.02 -19.60
C GLY A 246 1.16 3.33 -18.39
N PRO A 247 2.29 4.04 -18.59
CA PRO A 247 3.28 4.27 -17.54
C PRO A 247 2.68 4.99 -16.32
N GLY A 248 2.74 4.35 -15.16
CA GLY A 248 2.09 4.82 -13.95
C GLY A 248 2.70 6.12 -13.42
N GLN A 249 4.03 6.23 -13.41
CA GLN A 249 4.72 7.42 -12.93
C GLN A 249 4.32 8.66 -13.75
N GLU A 250 4.37 8.53 -15.09
CA GLU A 250 3.99 9.62 -15.99
C GLU A 250 2.53 10.03 -15.80
N HIS A 251 1.63 9.04 -15.71
CA HIS A 251 0.20 9.30 -15.56
C HIS A 251 -0.11 10.01 -14.23
N LEU A 252 0.46 9.55 -13.11
CA LEU A 252 0.29 10.20 -11.81
C LEU A 252 0.83 11.63 -11.82
N THR A 253 2.01 11.85 -12.41
CA THR A 253 2.57 13.20 -12.57
C THR A 253 1.67 14.09 -13.44
N GLN A 254 1.07 13.54 -14.49
CA GLN A 254 0.15 14.27 -15.37
C GLN A 254 -1.13 14.69 -14.63
N ILE A 255 -1.74 13.78 -13.85
CA ILE A 255 -2.92 14.09 -13.03
C ILE A 255 -2.65 15.32 -12.15
N HIS A 256 -1.55 15.31 -11.40
CA HIS A 256 -1.20 16.41 -10.50
C HIS A 256 -1.10 17.76 -11.23
N ARG A 257 -0.39 17.77 -12.37
CA ARG A 257 -0.20 18.99 -13.17
C ARG A 257 -1.53 19.51 -13.73
N SER A 258 -2.38 18.63 -14.24
CA SER A 258 -3.67 19.03 -14.84
C SER A 258 -4.67 19.57 -13.82
N VAL A 259 -4.70 19.01 -12.61
CA VAL A 259 -5.55 19.54 -11.52
C VAL A 259 -5.07 20.93 -11.09
N GLY A 260 -3.75 21.14 -11.01
CA GLY A 260 -3.16 22.45 -10.72
C GLY A 260 -3.58 23.54 -11.72
N GLN A 261 -3.66 23.21 -13.01
CA GLN A 261 -4.07 24.14 -14.07
C GLN A 261 -5.56 24.49 -14.05
N THR A 262 -6.42 23.62 -13.51
CA THR A 262 -7.87 23.87 -13.43
C THR A 262 -8.24 24.77 -12.24
N ARG A 263 -7.32 24.96 -11.29
CA ARG A 263 -7.50 25.80 -10.09
C ARG A 263 -6.93 27.21 -10.23
N GLY A 264 -6.21 27.51 -11.32
CA GLY A 264 -5.65 28.83 -11.63
C GLY A 264 -6.52 29.57 -12.63
#